data_AF-S2RNV5-F1
#
_entry.id   AF-S2RNV5-F1
#
_cell.length_a   1.000
_cell.length_b   1.000
_cell.length_c   1.000
_cell.angle_alpha   90.00
_cell.angle_beta   90.00
_cell.angle_gamma   90.00
#
_symmetry.space_group_name_H-M   'P 1'
#
loop_
_entity.id
_entity.type
_entity.pdbx_description
1 polymer ?
#
loop_
_entity_poly.entity_id
_entity_poly.type
_entity_poly.pdbx_seq_one_letter_code
_entity_poly.pdbx_strand_id
1 'polypeptide(L)'
;MFKRLLTAFSVMLLAILAVACSTSAKSGSNQKIQVVATVDFYGEVAKAVGGDQVSVQSIIDNPAIDPHDYEPTTKVGKQVATANLIVASGIGYDGWMDKLVKSESKSKQYLRVAD
;
A
#
# COMPACT_ATOMS: atom_id res chain seq x y z
N MET A 1 -10.75 34.30 -48.26
CA MET A 1 -11.17 32.93 -47.83
C MET A 1 -10.14 32.23 -46.94
N PHE A 2 -8.82 32.31 -47.23
CA PHE A 2 -7.76 31.64 -46.45
C PHE A 2 -7.76 31.91 -44.93
N LYS A 3 -7.97 33.17 -44.49
CA LYS A 3 -8.03 33.52 -43.05
C LYS A 3 -9.20 32.89 -42.29
N ARG A 4 -10.32 32.62 -42.98
CA ARG A 4 -11.50 31.93 -42.42
C ARG A 4 -11.27 30.42 -42.29
N LEU A 5 -10.48 29.85 -43.20
CA LEU A 5 -10.06 28.45 -43.14
C LEU A 5 -9.08 28.20 -41.99
N LEU A 6 -8.13 29.13 -41.79
CA LEU A 6 -7.12 29.03 -40.72
C LEU A 6 -7.73 29.16 -39.31
N THR A 7 -8.74 30.01 -39.15
CA THR A 7 -9.47 30.18 -37.88
C THR A 7 -10.34 28.97 -37.56
N ALA A 8 -11.02 28.40 -38.55
CA ALA A 8 -11.78 27.15 -38.36
C ALA A 8 -10.88 25.98 -37.94
N PHE A 9 -9.69 25.86 -38.54
CA PHE A 9 -8.73 24.80 -38.20
C PHE A 9 -8.17 24.95 -36.77
N SER A 10 -7.89 26.18 -36.33
CA SER A 10 -7.43 26.47 -34.97
C SER A 10 -8.49 26.12 -33.91
N VAL A 11 -9.76 26.46 -34.16
CA VAL A 11 -10.88 26.13 -33.26
C VAL A 11 -11.12 24.62 -33.19
N MET A 12 -11.04 23.92 -34.32
CA MET A 12 -11.16 22.47 -34.39
C MET A 12 -10.04 21.78 -33.58
N LEU A 13 -8.79 22.23 -33.76
CA LEU A 13 -7.63 21.69 -33.04
C LEU A 13 -7.77 21.89 -31.52
N LEU A 14 -8.20 23.08 -31.09
CA LEU A 14 -8.41 23.39 -29.68
C LEU A 14 -9.53 22.53 -29.05
N ALA A 15 -10.59 22.23 -29.80
CA ALA A 15 -11.66 21.35 -29.35
C ALA A 15 -11.19 19.88 -29.19
N ILE A 16 -10.32 19.40 -30.07
CA ILE A 16 -9.74 18.04 -29.98
C ILE A 16 -8.82 17.92 -28.76
N LEU A 17 -8.00 18.95 -28.50
CA LEU A 17 -7.13 19.01 -27.31
C LEU A 17 -7.92 19.04 -26.00
N ALA A 18 -9.10 19.68 -25.98
CA ALA A 18 -9.96 19.72 -24.80
C ALA A 18 -10.56 18.34 -24.45
N VAL A 19 -10.92 17.53 -25.45
CA VAL A 19 -11.45 16.16 -25.24
C VAL A 19 -10.35 15.22 -24.74
N ALA A 20 -9.12 15.37 -25.22
CA ALA A 20 -7.99 14.53 -24.78
C ALA A 20 -7.62 14.68 -23.30
N CYS A 21 -7.99 15.80 -22.66
CA CYS A 21 -7.73 16.02 -21.23
C CYS A 21 -8.81 15.37 -20.33
N SER A 22 -9.96 14.99 -20.88
CA SER A 22 -11.09 14.47 -20.10
C SER A 22 -11.03 12.97 -19.77
N THR A 23 -10.07 12.22 -20.33
CA THR A 23 -9.92 10.77 -20.11
C THR A 23 -9.00 10.39 -18.94
N SER A 24 -8.51 11.36 -18.17
CA SER A 24 -7.62 11.09 -17.01
C SER A 24 -8.34 10.99 -15.67
N ALA A 25 -9.67 11.07 -15.61
CA ALA A 25 -10.43 10.68 -14.43
C ALA A 25 -10.52 9.15 -14.37
N LYS A 26 -9.37 8.50 -14.10
CA LYS A 26 -9.33 7.12 -13.65
C LYS A 26 -10.10 7.11 -12.33
N SER A 27 -11.35 6.66 -12.40
CA SER A 27 -12.19 6.38 -11.23
C SER A 27 -11.33 5.62 -10.24
N GLY A 28 -11.00 6.26 -9.12
CA GLY A 28 -10.16 5.67 -8.10
C GLY A 28 -10.87 4.41 -7.63
N SER A 29 -10.36 3.24 -8.02
CA SER A 29 -10.71 2.03 -7.31
C SER A 29 -10.41 2.33 -5.85
N ASN A 30 -11.38 2.06 -4.99
CA ASN A 30 -11.26 2.18 -3.54
C ASN A 30 -10.22 1.15 -3.05
N GLN A 31 -8.96 1.37 -3.42
CA GLN A 31 -7.88 0.41 -3.23
C GLN A 31 -7.41 0.59 -1.81
N LYS A 32 -7.93 -0.27 -0.93
CA LYS A 32 -7.58 -0.28 0.48
C LYS A 32 -6.06 -0.36 0.64
N ILE A 33 -5.56 0.31 1.67
CA ILE A 33 -4.16 0.22 2.08
C ILE A 33 -3.94 -1.16 2.68
N GLN A 34 -3.03 -1.94 2.08
CA GLN A 34 -2.67 -3.26 2.58
C GLN A 34 -1.71 -3.11 3.76
N VAL A 35 -2.18 -3.46 4.96
CA VAL A 35 -1.41 -3.40 6.20
C VAL A 35 -1.07 -4.81 6.65
N VAL A 36 0.20 -5.06 6.94
CA VAL A 36 0.66 -6.30 7.58
C VAL A 36 1.14 -5.97 8.99
N ALA A 37 0.52 -6.55 10.01
CA ALA A 37 0.97 -6.44 11.39
C ALA A 37 1.68 -7.73 11.81
N THR A 38 2.77 -7.63 12.58
CA THR A 38 3.49 -8.82 13.07
C THR A 38 2.65 -9.61 14.05
N VAL A 39 1.96 -8.92 14.98
CA VAL A 39 1.01 -9.48 15.93
C VAL A 39 -0.38 -8.86 15.80
N ASP A 40 -1.40 -9.62 16.16
CA ASP A 40 -2.81 -9.22 16.13
C ASP A 40 -3.14 -7.96 16.92
N PHE A 41 -2.48 -7.73 18.05
CA PHE A 41 -2.67 -6.51 18.86
C PHE A 41 -2.53 -5.23 18.02
N TYR A 42 -1.46 -5.11 17.25
CA TYR A 42 -1.26 -3.96 16.35
C TYR A 42 -2.11 -4.04 15.08
N GLY A 43 -2.50 -5.24 14.66
CA GLY A 43 -3.46 -5.42 13.57
C GLY A 43 -4.83 -4.83 13.90
N GLU A 44 -5.36 -5.10 15.10
CA GLU A 44 -6.64 -4.54 15.55
C GLU A 44 -6.57 -3.03 15.73
N VAL A 45 -5.45 -2.49 16.22
CA VAL A 45 -5.22 -1.03 16.26
C VAL A 45 -5.25 -0.43 14.86
N ALA A 46 -4.52 -1.01 13.90
CA ALA A 46 -4.49 -0.52 12.53
C ALA A 46 -5.87 -0.56 11.87
N LYS A 47 -6.66 -1.61 12.16
CA LYS A 47 -8.04 -1.75 11.69
C LYS A 47 -8.98 -0.72 12.31
N ALA A 48 -8.86 -0.47 13.61
CA ALA A 48 -9.66 0.53 14.32
C ALA A 48 -9.39 1.95 13.81
N VAL A 49 -8.13 2.28 13.52
CA VAL A 49 -7.73 3.59 12.98
C VAL A 49 -8.11 3.73 11.50
N GLY A 50 -7.85 2.71 10.69
CA GLY A 50 -8.02 2.77 9.24
C GLY A 50 -9.44 2.51 8.74
N GLY A 51 -10.27 1.82 9.52
CA GLY A 51 -11.64 1.46 9.16
C GLY A 51 -11.72 0.80 7.78
N ASP A 52 -12.63 1.28 6.93
CA ASP A 52 -12.84 0.73 5.58
C ASP A 52 -11.72 1.06 4.58
N GLN A 53 -10.78 1.94 4.94
CA GLN A 53 -9.67 2.33 4.08
C GLN A 53 -8.50 1.34 4.10
N VAL A 54 -8.50 0.39 5.04
CA VAL A 54 -7.41 -0.58 5.22
C VAL A 54 -7.88 -2.02 5.05
N SER A 55 -6.98 -2.86 4.55
CA SER A 55 -7.08 -4.30 4.63
C SER A 55 -5.92 -4.79 5.49
N VAL A 56 -6.22 -5.22 6.71
CA VAL A 56 -5.20 -5.61 7.69
C VAL A 56 -5.05 -7.13 7.74
N GLN A 57 -3.81 -7.60 7.73
CA GLN A 57 -3.44 -8.99 7.98
C GLN A 57 -2.46 -9.02 9.15
N SER A 58 -2.82 -9.75 10.21
CA SER A 58 -1.90 -10.08 11.30
C SER A 58 -1.19 -11.39 10.96
N ILE A 59 0.12 -11.48 11.19
CA ILE A 59 0.91 -12.69 10.90
C ILE A 59 0.82 -13.69 12.05
N ILE A 60 0.99 -13.22 13.28
CA ILE A 60 0.79 -14.01 14.50
C ILE A 60 -0.53 -13.57 15.12
N ASP A 61 -1.55 -14.41 14.96
CA ASP A 61 -2.92 -14.24 15.48
C ASP A 61 -3.30 -15.31 16.52
N ASN A 62 -2.34 -16.15 16.89
CA ASN A 62 -2.48 -17.17 17.92
C ASN A 62 -1.58 -16.82 19.10
N PRO A 63 -2.14 -16.57 20.31
CA PRO A 63 -1.36 -16.20 21.49
C PRO A 63 -0.44 -17.31 21.99
N ALA A 64 -0.60 -18.55 21.50
CA ALA A 64 0.30 -19.65 21.84
C ALA A 64 1.63 -19.64 21.06
N ILE A 65 1.78 -18.75 20.07
CA ILE A 65 2.99 -18.63 19.26
C ILE A 65 3.88 -17.54 19.85
N ASP A 66 5.11 -17.91 20.24
CA ASP A 66 6.13 -16.95 20.65
C ASP A 66 6.72 -16.26 19.40
N PRO A 67 6.64 -14.91 19.30
CA PRO A 67 7.21 -14.17 18.18
C PRO A 67 8.73 -14.23 18.07
N HIS A 68 9.44 -14.56 19.15
CA HIS A 68 10.89 -14.74 19.14
C HIS A 68 11.33 -16.05 18.46
N ASP A 69 10.48 -17.07 18.51
CA ASP A 69 10.70 -18.39 17.88
C ASP A 69 10.02 -18.52 16.52
N TYR A 70 9.30 -17.49 16.07
CA TYR A 70 8.56 -17.51 14.82
C TYR A 70 9.47 -17.48 13.60
N GLU A 71 9.31 -18.46 12.71
CA GLU A 71 9.98 -18.50 11.41
C GLU A 71 8.98 -18.18 10.28
N PRO A 72 9.20 -17.12 9.47
CA PRO A 72 8.26 -16.70 8.45
C PRO A 72 8.20 -17.70 7.29
N THR A 73 6.99 -18.09 6.91
CA THR A 73 6.77 -18.92 5.73
C THR A 73 6.91 -18.12 4.43
N THR A 74 7.04 -18.81 3.29
CA THR A 74 7.02 -18.17 1.96
C THR A 74 5.72 -17.40 1.68
N LYS A 75 4.60 -17.80 2.29
CA LYS A 75 3.33 -17.08 2.22
C LYS A 75 3.43 -15.72 2.91
N VAL A 76 4.05 -15.67 4.09
CA VAL A 76 4.29 -14.43 4.85
C VAL A 76 5.21 -13.50 4.07
N GLY A 77 6.27 -14.04 3.47
CA GLY A 77 7.13 -13.27 2.56
C GLY A 77 6.34 -12.58 1.45
N LYS A 78 5.41 -13.29 0.80
CA LYS A 78 4.54 -12.68 -0.23
C LYS A 78 3.60 -11.61 0.33
N GLN A 79 3.04 -11.82 1.52
CA GLN A 79 2.19 -10.82 2.19
C GLN A 79 2.99 -9.53 2.44
N VAL A 80 4.20 -9.65 2.98
CA VAL A 80 5.13 -8.53 3.22
C VAL A 80 5.54 -7.84 1.92
N ALA A 81 5.88 -8.60 0.88
CA ALA A 81 6.26 -8.06 -0.43
C ALA A 81 5.14 -7.24 -1.10
N THR A 82 3.88 -7.53 -0.80
CA THR A 82 2.71 -6.81 -1.34
C THR A 82 2.15 -5.74 -0.40
N ALA A 83 2.62 -5.66 0.84
CA ALA A 83 2.16 -4.68 1.82
C ALA A 83 2.51 -3.24 1.40
N ASN A 84 1.61 -2.32 1.75
CA ASN A 84 1.84 -0.88 1.69
C ASN A 84 2.46 -0.37 3.00
N LEU A 85 1.97 -0.89 4.14
CA LEU A 85 2.43 -0.59 5.49
C LEU A 85 2.69 -1.89 6.24
N ILE A 86 3.79 -1.93 6.98
CA ILE A 86 4.12 -3.00 7.91
C ILE A 86 4.18 -2.38 9.32
N VAL A 87 3.50 -3.00 10.27
CA VAL A 87 3.49 -2.58 11.69
C VAL A 87 4.10 -3.69 12.53
N ALA A 88 5.21 -3.36 13.19
CA ALA A 88 5.97 -4.22 14.07
C ALA A 88 5.93 -3.69 15.51
N SER A 89 6.04 -4.60 16.48
CA SER A 89 6.27 -4.27 17.88
C SER A 89 7.57 -3.50 18.06
N GLY A 90 8.66 -3.96 17.42
CA GLY A 90 9.98 -3.34 17.55
C GLY A 90 10.77 -3.86 18.75
N ILE A 91 11.81 -3.13 19.17
CA ILE A 91 12.77 -3.49 20.25
C ILE A 91 13.29 -4.94 20.27
N GLY A 92 13.26 -5.64 19.13
CA GLY A 92 13.72 -7.03 18.99
C GLY A 92 12.64 -8.10 19.21
N TYR A 93 11.40 -7.72 19.50
CA TYR A 93 10.26 -8.63 19.69
C TYR A 93 9.98 -9.47 18.44
N ASP A 94 10.03 -8.85 17.28
CA ASP A 94 9.69 -9.39 15.98
C ASP A 94 10.87 -9.29 15.00
N GLY A 95 12.07 -9.65 15.49
CA GLY A 95 13.32 -9.55 14.72
C GLY A 95 13.33 -10.35 13.41
N TRP A 96 12.46 -11.34 13.23
CA TRP A 96 12.26 -12.03 11.95
C TRP A 96 11.69 -11.10 10.87
N MET A 97 10.82 -10.16 11.24
CA MET A 97 10.24 -9.19 10.30
C MET A 97 11.31 -8.22 9.81
N ASP A 98 12.24 -7.81 10.67
CA ASP A 98 13.37 -6.96 10.26
C ASP A 98 14.22 -7.62 9.18
N LYS A 99 14.52 -8.92 9.33
CA LYS A 99 15.29 -9.67 8.34
C LYS A 99 14.52 -9.76 7.02
N LEU A 100 13.21 -10.01 7.11
CA LEU A 100 12.34 -10.13 5.94
C LEU A 100 12.24 -8.80 5.17
N VAL A 101 11.96 -7.69 5.86
CA VAL A 101 11.89 -6.35 5.25
C VAL A 101 13.22 -5.93 4.64
N LYS A 102 14.36 -6.24 5.30
CA LYS A 102 15.70 -5.98 4.74
C LYS A 102 16.00 -6.76 3.47
N SER A 103 15.36 -7.92 3.27
CA SER A 103 15.54 -8.74 2.06
C SER A 103 14.73 -8.26 0.86
N GLU A 104 13.76 -7.36 1.08
CA GLU A 104 12.91 -6.83 0.02
C GLU A 104 13.64 -5.80 -0.85
N SER A 105 13.50 -5.90 -2.17
CA SER A 105 14.15 -4.97 -3.11
C SER A 105 13.48 -3.59 -3.17
N LYS A 106 12.27 -3.45 -2.63
CA LYS A 106 11.52 -2.19 -2.61
C LYS A 106 11.36 -1.70 -1.18
N SER A 107 11.64 -0.42 -0.98
CA SER A 107 11.37 0.24 0.30
C SER A 107 9.88 0.12 0.65
N LYS A 108 9.61 -0.26 1.90
CA LYS A 108 8.27 -0.39 2.50
C LYS A 108 8.13 0.65 3.60
N GLN A 109 6.92 1.17 3.80
CA GLN A 109 6.63 1.89 5.02
C GLN A 109 6.64 0.86 6.15
N TYR A 110 7.66 0.95 7.00
CA TYR A 110 7.88 0.01 8.09
C TYR A 110 7.87 0.78 9.41
N LEU A 111 6.81 0.59 10.18
CA LEU A 111 6.60 1.23 11.47
C LEU A 111 6.94 0.22 12.58
N ARG A 112 7.90 0.56 13.42
CA ARG A 112 8.16 -0.09 14.70
C ARG A 112 7.50 0.75 15.77
N VAL A 113 6.63 0.15 16.58
CA VAL A 113 5.88 0.91 17.59
C VAL A 113 6.76 1.27 18.78
N ALA A 114 7.70 0.38 19.14
CA ALA A 114 8.75 0.65 20.10
C ALA A 114 10.12 0.68 19.41
N ASP A 115 10.85 1.78 19.59
CA ASP A 115 12.20 2.02 19.08
C ASP A 115 13.22 2.19 20.20
#